data_AF-X1GSQ1-F1
#
_entry.id   AF-X1GSQ1-F1
#
_cell.length_a   1.000
_cell.length_b   1.000
_cell.length_c   1.000
_cell.angle_alpha   90.00
_cell.angle_beta   90.00
_cell.angle_gamma   90.00
#
_symmetry.space_group_name_H-M   'P 1'
#
loop_
_entity.id
_entity.type
_entity.pdbx_description
1 polymer ?
#
loop_
_entity_poly.entity_id
_entity_poly.type
_entity_poly.pdbx_seq_one_letter_code
_entity_poly.pdbx_strand_id
1 'polypeptide(L)'
;MNEMMNNVKEKKAVLLTIVAIVIGSVIGYGVSFMTLNPRILDLQTEIDELKMPKTWHLVTTINGNTTSKTELFPIQGSRWRLTWNSTPCQVMGVAIYSESNELLSLDNFWMEWFRKVPTQKGVIDVPEGNGNFYIKVFVSPMKPTDWTLKIEAWH
;
A
#
# COMPACT_ATOMS: atom_id res chain seq x y z
N MET A 1 -9.35 67.01 44.91
CA MET A 1 -9.95 65.69 45.19
C MET A 1 -10.43 64.98 43.92
N ASN A 2 -11.12 65.66 42.99
CA ASN A 2 -11.60 65.05 41.72
C ASN A 2 -10.48 64.58 40.77
N GLU A 3 -9.37 65.32 40.68
CA GLU A 3 -8.26 65.00 39.76
C GLU A 3 -7.48 63.73 40.17
N MET A 4 -7.23 63.59 41.48
CA MET A 4 -6.59 62.39 42.05
C MET A 4 -7.46 61.14 41.88
N MET A 5 -8.79 61.30 41.96
CA MET A 5 -9.75 60.22 41.80
C MET A 5 -9.90 59.76 40.33
N ASN A 6 -9.73 60.66 39.36
CA ASN A 6 -9.71 60.34 37.94
C ASN A 6 -8.43 59.58 37.53
N ASN A 7 -7.27 60.00 38.05
CA ASN A 7 -5.98 59.35 37.76
C ASN A 7 -5.95 57.88 38.25
N VAL A 8 -6.59 57.59 39.39
CA VAL A 8 -6.73 56.22 39.90
C VAL A 8 -7.65 55.36 39.01
N LYS A 9 -8.74 55.93 38.47
CA LYS A 9 -9.64 55.21 37.55
C LYS A 9 -8.95 54.87 36.23
N GLU A 10 -8.20 55.81 35.68
CA GLU A 10 -7.46 55.65 34.42
C GLU A 10 -6.38 54.56 34.53
N LYS A 11 -5.58 54.57 35.62
CA LYS A 11 -4.58 53.52 35.88
C LYS A 11 -5.19 52.13 36.03
N LYS A 12 -6.35 52.02 36.69
CA LYS A 12 -7.08 50.75 36.81
C LYS A 12 -7.61 50.25 35.45
N ALA A 13 -8.11 51.16 34.61
CA ALA A 13 -8.56 50.82 33.26
C ALA A 13 -7.40 50.31 32.40
N VAL A 14 -6.25 50.98 32.42
CA VAL A 14 -5.04 50.53 31.69
C VAL A 14 -4.56 49.16 32.17
N LEU A 15 -4.53 48.93 33.49
CA LEU A 15 -4.14 47.64 34.06
C LEU A 15 -5.08 46.51 33.62
N LEU A 16 -6.39 46.75 33.63
CA LEU A 16 -7.39 45.76 33.18
C LEU A 16 -7.21 45.41 31.69
N THR A 17 -6.93 46.40 30.84
CA THR A 17 -6.67 46.18 29.41
C THR A 17 -5.42 45.31 29.19
N ILE A 18 -4.33 45.58 29.90
CA ILE A 18 -3.10 44.77 29.79
C ILE A 18 -3.37 43.32 30.21
N VAL A 19 -4.07 43.12 31.33
CA VAL A 19 -4.42 41.78 31.81
C VAL A 19 -5.30 41.03 30.80
N ALA A 20 -6.28 41.71 30.20
CA ALA A 20 -7.14 41.12 29.18
C ALA A 20 -6.35 40.69 27.92
N ILE A 21 -5.37 41.48 27.48
CA ILE A 21 -4.52 41.15 26.32
C ILE A 21 -3.63 39.92 26.61
N VAL A 22 -3.05 39.85 27.81
CA VAL A 22 -2.19 38.72 28.21
C VAL A 22 -3.02 37.43 28.27
N ILE A 23 -4.19 37.46 28.90
CA ILE A 23 -5.08 36.30 28.99
C ILE A 23 -5.54 35.87 27.59
N GLY A 24 -5.97 36.84 26.76
CA GLY A 24 -6.38 36.57 25.38
C GLY A 24 -5.28 35.91 24.54
N SER A 25 -4.04 36.36 24.69
CA SER A 25 -2.88 35.78 23.99
C SER A 25 -2.59 34.35 24.44
N VAL A 26 -2.65 34.07 25.75
CA VAL A 26 -2.40 32.73 26.30
C VAL A 26 -3.49 31.74 25.87
N ILE A 27 -4.75 32.16 25.93
CA ILE A 27 -5.88 31.32 25.49
C ILE A 27 -5.79 31.08 23.98
N GLY A 28 -5.53 32.13 23.19
CA GLY A 28 -5.36 32.01 21.73
C GLY A 28 -4.24 31.03 21.35
N TYR A 29 -3.10 31.10 22.04
CA TYR A 29 -2.02 30.14 21.86
C TYR A 29 -2.42 28.71 22.25
N GLY A 30 -3.08 28.53 23.40
CA GLY A 30 -3.55 27.23 23.86
C GLY A 30 -4.53 26.56 22.90
N VAL A 31 -5.51 27.31 22.40
CA VAL A 31 -6.49 26.81 21.42
C VAL A 31 -5.82 26.48 20.08
N SER A 32 -4.89 27.33 19.63
CA SER A 32 -4.13 27.07 18.41
C SER A 32 -3.29 25.79 18.54
N PHE A 33 -2.63 25.60 19.68
CA PHE A 33 -1.85 24.40 19.98
C PHE A 33 -2.73 23.14 20.00
N MET A 34 -3.85 23.16 20.72
CA MET A 34 -4.78 22.02 20.77
C MET A 34 -5.36 21.65 19.40
N THR A 35 -5.52 22.64 18.50
CA THR A 35 -6.09 22.41 17.16
C THR A 35 -5.05 21.96 16.14
N LEU A 36 -3.83 22.51 16.21
CA LEU A 36 -2.78 22.25 15.23
C LEU A 36 -1.94 21.02 15.56
N ASN A 37 -1.72 20.71 16.85
CA ASN A 37 -0.86 19.60 17.26
C ASN A 37 -1.34 18.22 16.76
N PRO A 38 -2.64 17.88 16.80
CA PRO A 38 -3.14 16.62 16.24
C PRO A 38 -2.91 16.55 14.72
N ARG A 39 -3.13 17.66 14.00
CA ARG A 39 -2.93 17.71 12.54
C ARG A 39 -1.46 17.53 12.16
N ILE A 40 -0.54 18.07 12.94
CA ILE A 40 0.90 17.89 12.72
C ILE A 40 1.29 16.44 12.93
N LEU A 41 0.71 15.76 13.94
CA LEU A 41 0.96 14.36 14.21
C LEU A 41 0.40 13.44 13.12
N ASP A 42 -0.81 13.73 12.64
CA ASP A 42 -1.42 12.99 11.52
C ASP A 42 -0.58 13.13 10.24
N LEU A 43 -0.15 14.36 9.92
CA LEU A 43 0.72 14.63 8.77
C LEU A 43 2.08 13.96 8.89
N GLN A 44 2.66 13.90 10.09
CA GLN A 44 3.91 13.17 10.31
C GLN A 44 3.75 11.67 10.11
N THR A 45 2.62 11.11 10.54
CA THR A 45 2.30 9.70 10.33
C THR A 45 2.16 9.38 8.84
N GLU A 46 1.42 10.21 8.09
CA GLU A 46 1.25 10.06 6.64
C GLU A 46 2.59 10.22 5.89
N ILE A 47 3.43 11.17 6.31
CA ILE A 47 4.78 11.35 5.75
C ILE A 47 5.68 10.15 6.05
N ASP A 48 5.60 9.57 7.24
CA ASP A 48 6.43 8.42 7.62
C ASP A 48 5.99 7.14 6.89
N GLU A 49 4.69 6.98 6.60
CA GLU A 49 4.18 5.97 5.67
C GLU A 49 4.68 6.19 4.24
N LEU A 50 4.78 7.45 3.77
CA LEU A 50 5.33 7.79 2.46
C LEU A 50 6.86 7.64 2.36
N LYS A 51 7.58 7.65 3.49
CA LYS A 51 9.04 7.52 3.56
C LYS A 51 9.53 6.08 3.65
N MET A 52 8.66 5.11 3.89
CA MET A 52 9.06 3.72 3.80
C MET A 52 9.54 3.45 2.36
N PRO A 53 10.77 2.93 2.17
CA PRO A 53 11.26 2.62 0.84
C PRO A 53 10.33 1.56 0.25
N LYS A 54 9.68 1.89 -0.87
CA LYS A 54 8.79 0.94 -1.53
C LYS A 54 9.58 -0.31 -1.87
N THR A 55 9.13 -1.47 -1.41
CA THR A 55 9.80 -2.75 -1.66
C THR A 55 8.82 -3.82 -2.10
N TRP A 56 9.37 -4.94 -2.59
CA TRP A 56 8.57 -6.11 -2.93
C TRP A 56 8.24 -6.89 -1.66
N HIS A 57 6.97 -7.09 -1.39
CA HIS A 57 6.49 -7.86 -0.25
C HIS A 57 5.70 -9.08 -0.71
N LEU A 58 6.02 -10.24 -0.16
CA LEU A 58 5.32 -11.49 -0.46
C LEU A 58 3.88 -11.41 0.07
N VAL A 59 2.91 -11.55 -0.83
CA VAL A 59 1.48 -11.61 -0.52
C VAL A 59 1.08 -13.04 -0.20
N THR A 60 1.42 -13.97 -1.09
CA THR A 60 1.09 -15.38 -0.91
C THR A 60 1.98 -16.28 -1.76
N THR A 61 2.01 -17.57 -1.39
CA THR A 61 2.64 -18.64 -2.15
C THR A 61 1.61 -19.74 -2.41
N ILE A 62 1.46 -20.14 -3.67
CA ILE A 62 0.48 -21.14 -4.09
C ILE A 62 1.23 -22.27 -4.77
N ASN A 63 1.00 -23.49 -4.31
CA ASN A 63 1.59 -24.69 -4.89
C ASN A 63 0.51 -25.54 -5.54
N GLY A 64 0.87 -26.28 -6.58
CA GLY A 64 0.00 -27.28 -7.17
C GLY A 64 0.75 -28.18 -8.14
N ASN A 65 0.03 -29.12 -8.73
CA ASN A 65 0.62 -30.13 -9.62
C ASN A 65 -0.20 -30.43 -10.88
N THR A 66 -1.33 -29.73 -11.04
CA THR A 66 -2.31 -29.90 -12.10
C THR A 66 -2.78 -28.54 -12.61
N THR A 67 -3.56 -28.55 -13.70
CA THR A 67 -4.22 -27.34 -14.22
C THR A 67 -5.23 -26.89 -13.19
N SER A 68 -5.13 -25.64 -12.75
CA SER A 68 -5.97 -25.13 -11.68
C SER A 68 -6.28 -23.65 -11.85
N LYS A 69 -7.35 -23.24 -11.17
CA LYS A 69 -7.70 -21.83 -10.98
C LYS A 69 -7.48 -21.54 -9.49
N THR A 70 -6.74 -20.48 -9.18
CA THR A 70 -6.59 -20.03 -7.79
C THR A 70 -7.87 -19.38 -7.29
N GLU A 71 -8.04 -19.30 -5.98
CA GLU A 71 -9.01 -18.39 -5.38
C GLU A 71 -8.64 -16.93 -5.69
N LEU A 72 -9.61 -16.03 -5.53
CA LEU A 72 -9.37 -14.59 -5.61
C LEU A 72 -8.48 -14.16 -4.45
N PHE A 73 -7.46 -13.37 -4.74
CA PHE A 73 -6.58 -12.77 -3.72
C PHE A 73 -6.49 -11.25 -3.91
N PRO A 74 -6.47 -10.47 -2.82
CA PRO A 74 -6.34 -9.02 -2.88
C PRO A 74 -4.87 -8.61 -3.03
N ILE A 75 -4.63 -7.54 -3.80
CA ILE A 75 -3.35 -6.84 -3.89
C ILE A 75 -3.54 -5.39 -3.45
N GLN A 76 -2.81 -4.97 -2.42
CA GLN A 76 -2.88 -3.61 -1.84
C GLN A 76 -1.69 -2.72 -2.27
N GLY A 77 -1.04 -3.05 -3.39
CA GLY A 77 0.06 -2.27 -3.96
C GLY A 77 -0.34 -1.59 -5.26
N SER A 78 0.44 -0.60 -5.70
CA SER A 78 0.20 0.09 -6.98
C SER A 78 0.50 -0.78 -8.20
N ARG A 79 1.34 -1.78 -8.02
CA ARG A 79 1.69 -2.83 -8.99
C ARG A 79 2.09 -4.08 -8.23
N TRP A 80 2.11 -5.21 -8.91
CA TRP A 80 2.56 -6.47 -8.32
C TRP A 80 3.28 -7.32 -9.36
N ARG A 81 3.91 -8.40 -8.92
CA ARG A 81 4.54 -9.36 -9.82
C ARG A 81 4.21 -10.78 -9.41
N LEU A 82 4.14 -11.64 -10.40
CA LEU A 82 4.05 -13.07 -10.25
C LEU A 82 5.39 -13.69 -10.60
N THR A 83 6.04 -14.34 -9.64
CA THR A 83 7.16 -15.24 -9.92
C THR A 83 6.64 -16.66 -9.90
N TRP A 84 6.94 -17.45 -10.92
CA TRP A 84 6.54 -18.85 -10.96
C TRP A 84 7.73 -19.76 -11.23
N ASN A 85 7.65 -20.99 -10.75
CA ASN A 85 8.58 -22.06 -11.08
C ASN A 85 7.84 -23.40 -11.25
N SER A 86 8.44 -24.32 -12.01
CA SER A 86 7.92 -25.68 -12.18
C SER A 86 9.01 -26.74 -12.26
N THR A 87 8.73 -27.91 -11.69
CA THR A 87 9.60 -29.10 -11.67
C THR A 87 8.77 -30.38 -11.66
N PRO A 88 9.18 -31.48 -12.34
CA PRO A 88 10.20 -31.59 -13.39
C PRO A 88 9.59 -31.52 -14.81
N CYS A 89 10.33 -30.90 -15.75
CA CYS A 89 10.16 -30.98 -17.21
C CYS A 89 8.72 -31.14 -17.75
N GLN A 90 7.90 -30.09 -17.70
CA GLN A 90 6.74 -30.00 -18.60
C GLN A 90 6.16 -28.59 -18.75
N VAL A 91 5.39 -28.44 -19.83
CA VAL A 91 4.75 -27.21 -20.30
C VAL A 91 3.83 -26.66 -19.23
N MET A 92 4.16 -25.47 -18.73
CA MET A 92 3.30 -24.67 -17.87
C MET A 92 3.03 -23.31 -18.54
N GLY A 93 1.79 -22.87 -18.50
CA GLY A 93 1.38 -21.52 -18.87
C GLY A 93 0.63 -20.88 -17.73
N VAL A 94 0.73 -19.57 -17.58
CA VAL A 94 0.07 -18.84 -16.50
C VAL A 94 -0.68 -17.64 -17.07
N ALA A 95 -1.96 -17.52 -16.73
CA ALA A 95 -2.81 -16.41 -17.11
C ALA A 95 -3.33 -15.70 -15.86
N ILE A 96 -3.19 -14.38 -15.84
CA ILE A 96 -3.60 -13.51 -14.75
C ILE A 96 -4.89 -12.81 -15.16
N TYR A 97 -5.90 -12.87 -14.30
CA TYR A 97 -7.19 -12.25 -14.52
C TYR A 97 -7.54 -11.31 -13.36
N SER A 98 -8.28 -10.25 -13.70
CA SER A 98 -9.00 -9.46 -12.70
C SER A 98 -10.23 -10.20 -12.17
N GLU A 99 -10.82 -9.70 -11.09
CA GLU A 99 -12.12 -10.14 -10.58
C GLU A 99 -13.25 -10.03 -11.63
N SER A 100 -13.20 -9.02 -12.50
CA SER A 100 -14.13 -8.85 -13.62
C SER A 100 -13.91 -9.83 -14.77
N ASN A 101 -13.00 -10.80 -14.59
CA ASN A 101 -12.65 -11.82 -15.58
C ASN A 101 -11.96 -11.27 -16.84
N GLU A 102 -11.35 -10.09 -16.73
CA GLU A 102 -10.51 -9.50 -17.77
C GLU A 102 -9.11 -10.15 -17.73
N LEU A 103 -8.59 -10.53 -18.89
CA LEU A 103 -7.23 -11.07 -19.01
C LEU A 103 -6.23 -9.91 -18.97
N LEU A 104 -5.41 -9.85 -17.93
CA LEU A 104 -4.42 -8.78 -17.76
C LEU A 104 -3.07 -9.15 -18.35
N SER A 105 -2.65 -10.40 -18.12
CA SER A 105 -1.39 -10.89 -18.63
C SER A 105 -1.44 -12.38 -18.84
N LEU A 106 -0.69 -12.83 -19.83
CA LEU A 106 -0.58 -14.23 -20.19
C LEU A 106 0.86 -14.54 -20.57
N ASP A 107 1.44 -15.45 -19.81
CA ASP A 107 2.76 -15.98 -20.10
C ASP A 107 2.62 -17.30 -20.84
N ASN A 108 2.70 -17.19 -22.17
CA ASN A 108 2.51 -18.28 -23.11
C ASN A 108 3.87 -18.92 -23.46
N PHE A 109 4.37 -19.80 -22.59
CA PHE A 109 5.59 -20.57 -22.83
C PHE A 109 5.45 -21.71 -23.86
N TRP A 110 4.36 -21.75 -24.65
CA TRP A 110 4.16 -22.73 -25.72
C TRP A 110 5.30 -22.75 -26.76
N MET A 111 6.10 -21.68 -26.86
CA MET A 111 7.23 -21.59 -27.79
C MET A 111 8.54 -22.21 -27.25
N GLU A 112 8.67 -22.43 -25.94
CA GLU A 112 9.85 -23.11 -25.35
C GLU A 112 9.73 -24.64 -25.29
N TRP A 113 8.67 -25.20 -25.88
CA TRP A 113 8.42 -26.64 -26.03
C TRP A 113 9.65 -27.47 -26.46
N PHE A 114 10.61 -26.86 -27.14
CA PHE A 114 11.79 -27.51 -27.68
C PHE A 114 13.01 -27.54 -26.75
N ARG A 115 13.01 -26.82 -25.62
CA ARG A 115 14.14 -26.84 -24.69
C ARG A 115 13.86 -27.78 -23.53
N LYS A 116 14.65 -28.86 -23.43
CA LYS A 116 14.73 -29.70 -22.22
C LYS A 116 15.37 -28.90 -21.08
N VAL A 117 14.60 -28.00 -20.44
CA VAL A 117 15.04 -27.29 -19.24
C VAL A 117 14.49 -28.05 -18.02
N PRO A 118 15.35 -28.51 -17.07
CA PRO A 118 14.91 -29.26 -15.89
C PRO A 118 13.92 -28.51 -15.00
N THR A 119 14.02 -27.19 -14.98
CA THR A 119 13.20 -26.28 -14.18
C THR A 119 12.84 -25.09 -15.06
N GLN A 120 11.55 -24.79 -15.17
CA GLN A 120 11.10 -23.54 -15.78
C GLN A 120 10.81 -22.52 -14.70
N LYS A 121 11.08 -21.26 -15.00
CA LYS A 121 10.78 -20.13 -14.13
C LYS A 121 10.45 -18.91 -14.98
N GLY A 122 9.54 -18.09 -14.49
CA GLY A 122 9.19 -16.84 -15.15
C GLY A 122 8.80 -15.79 -14.12
N VAL A 123 8.82 -14.54 -14.58
CA VAL A 123 8.37 -13.38 -13.82
C VAL A 123 7.44 -12.59 -14.72
N ILE A 124 6.25 -12.27 -14.22
CA ILE A 124 5.27 -11.43 -14.90
C ILE A 124 5.04 -10.21 -14.00
N ASP A 125 5.41 -9.03 -14.49
CA ASP A 125 5.06 -7.77 -13.84
C ASP A 125 3.64 -7.36 -14.27
N VAL A 126 2.81 -6.98 -13.30
CA VAL A 126 1.43 -6.54 -13.51
C VAL A 126 1.30 -5.09 -13.06
N PRO A 127 1.07 -4.14 -13.98
CA PRO A 127 0.98 -2.72 -13.64
C PRO A 127 -0.32 -2.37 -12.90
N GLU A 128 -1.38 -3.17 -13.05
CA GLU A 128 -2.63 -2.99 -12.30
C GLU A 128 -2.56 -3.67 -10.93
N GLY A 129 -2.41 -2.87 -9.87
CA GLY A 129 -2.61 -3.31 -8.48
C GLY A 129 -3.96 -2.86 -7.90
N ASN A 130 -4.04 -2.76 -6.56
CA ASN A 130 -5.23 -2.28 -5.82
C ASN A 130 -6.55 -2.94 -6.26
N GLY A 131 -6.59 -4.27 -6.27
CA GLY A 131 -7.74 -5.03 -6.72
C GLY A 131 -7.69 -6.50 -6.32
N ASN A 132 -8.69 -7.26 -6.74
CA ASN A 132 -8.74 -8.70 -6.57
C ASN A 132 -8.37 -9.38 -7.88
N PHE A 133 -7.52 -10.39 -7.79
CA PHE A 133 -6.99 -11.10 -8.94
C PHE A 133 -7.09 -12.60 -8.73
N TYR A 134 -7.11 -13.35 -9.81
CA TYR A 134 -6.96 -14.79 -9.76
C TYR A 134 -6.12 -15.27 -10.93
N ILE A 135 -5.50 -16.43 -10.75
CA ILE A 135 -4.57 -16.99 -11.72
C ILE A 135 -5.14 -18.31 -12.24
N LYS A 136 -5.06 -18.52 -13.57
CA LYS A 136 -5.23 -19.83 -14.17
C LYS A 136 -3.87 -20.38 -14.54
N VAL A 137 -3.54 -21.54 -13.97
CA VAL A 137 -2.35 -22.31 -14.31
C VAL A 137 -2.76 -23.42 -15.26
N PHE A 138 -2.08 -23.50 -16.39
CA PHE A 138 -2.24 -24.57 -17.36
C PHE A 138 -0.99 -25.44 -17.31
N VAL A 139 -1.15 -26.74 -17.09
CA VAL A 139 -0.06 -27.70 -17.21
C VAL A 139 -0.41 -28.79 -18.21
N SER A 140 0.61 -29.36 -18.85
CA SER A 140 0.43 -30.52 -19.71
C SER A 140 -0.18 -31.70 -18.92
N PRO A 141 -1.19 -32.40 -19.48
CA PRO A 141 -1.82 -33.55 -18.82
C PRO A 141 -0.94 -34.80 -18.81
N MET A 142 0.21 -34.80 -19.49
CA MET A 142 1.02 -36.02 -19.71
C MET A 142 1.77 -36.49 -18.46
N LYS A 143 2.20 -35.58 -17.57
CA LYS A 143 2.73 -35.93 -16.24
C LYS A 143 2.36 -34.85 -15.22
N PRO A 144 2.07 -35.24 -13.96
CA PRO A 144 1.97 -34.28 -12.86
C PRO A 144 3.23 -33.41 -12.83
N THR A 145 3.03 -32.09 -12.84
CA THR A 145 4.12 -31.10 -12.87
C THR A 145 3.96 -30.23 -11.65
N ASP A 146 4.82 -30.40 -10.65
CA ASP A 146 4.78 -29.55 -9.47
C ASP A 146 5.16 -28.13 -9.85
N TRP A 147 4.39 -27.16 -9.41
CA TRP A 147 4.59 -25.76 -9.66
C TRP A 147 4.37 -24.94 -8.40
N THR A 148 5.08 -23.81 -8.33
CA THR A 148 4.96 -22.81 -7.26
C THR A 148 4.75 -21.45 -7.89
N LEU A 149 3.76 -20.72 -7.39
CA LEU A 149 3.49 -19.32 -7.66
C LEU A 149 3.85 -18.50 -6.43
N LYS A 150 4.60 -17.43 -6.59
CA LYS A 150 4.88 -16.42 -5.57
C LYS A 150 4.36 -15.08 -6.06
N ILE A 151 3.47 -14.50 -5.28
CA ILE A 151 2.83 -13.22 -5.59
C ILE A 151 3.43 -12.17 -4.68
N GLU A 152 4.00 -11.13 -5.27
CA GLU A 152 4.63 -10.04 -4.51
C GLU A 152 4.03 -8.70 -4.93
N ALA A 153 3.64 -7.88 -3.95
CA ALA A 153 3.09 -6.55 -4.19
C ALA A 153 4.14 -5.47 -3.92
N TRP A 154 4.08 -4.38 -4.68
CA TRP A 154 4.92 -3.20 -4.48
C TRP A 154 4.17 -2.17 -3.64
N HIS A 155 4.66 -1.92 -2.43
CA HIS A 155 4.20 -0.84 -1.55
C HIS A 155 5.37 -0.26 -0.79
#